data_AF-H1UX36-F1
#
_entry.id   AF-H1UX36-F1
#
_cell.length_a   1.000
_cell.length_b   1.000
_cell.length_c   1.000
_cell.angle_alpha   90.00
_cell.angle_beta   90.00
_cell.angle_gamma   90.00
#
_symmetry.space_group_name_H-M   'P 1'
#
loop_
_entity.id
_entity.type
_entity.pdbx_description
1 polymer ?
#
loop_
_entity_poly.entity_id
_entity_poly.type
_entity_poly.pdbx_seq_one_letter_code
_entity_poly.pdbx_strand_id
1 'polypeptide(L)'
;QATAETVDLGRVHEPKEESIRVFRQIEQELKKELLHIRHEYRKHEAEYFRAVEHLDDQQLVAFGPGDFVAVRVAVSAYGIHLFGKVHVPALPDSGPAYIHFRVFVPGGEPPKLHSIHTEEKEQPDGDRTYRAIFTKDDVLEWFDT
;
A
#
# COMPACT_ATOMS: atom_id res chain seq x y z
N GLN A 1 -4.20 -0.14 -19.26
CA GLN A 1 -3.38 -0.26 -18.05
C GLN A 1 -2.17 0.64 -18.24
N ALA A 2 -1.80 1.42 -17.22
CA ALA A 2 -0.54 2.15 -17.19
C ALA A 2 0.57 1.20 -16.72
N THR A 3 1.79 1.42 -17.19
CA THR A 3 3.01 0.70 -16.80
C THR A 3 4.02 1.71 -16.26
N ALA A 4 5.03 1.25 -15.50
CA ALA A 4 6.09 2.13 -14.98
C ALA A 4 6.78 2.98 -16.08
N GLU A 5 6.85 2.48 -17.31
CA GLU A 5 7.48 3.15 -18.45
C GLU A 5 6.62 4.24 -19.10
N THR A 6 5.31 4.23 -18.83
CA THR A 6 4.33 5.13 -19.47
C THR A 6 3.83 6.24 -18.53
N VAL A 7 4.43 6.36 -17.34
CA VAL A 7 4.04 7.33 -16.33
C VAL A 7 5.23 8.18 -15.88
N ASP A 8 4.99 9.47 -15.66
CA ASP A 8 5.95 10.35 -14.99
C ASP A 8 5.79 10.20 -13.48
N LEU A 9 6.69 9.44 -12.86
CA LEU A 9 6.62 9.09 -11.44
C LEU A 9 7.33 10.17 -10.59
N GLY A 10 6.52 11.04 -9.98
CA GLY A 10 6.99 12.19 -9.19
C GLY A 10 7.76 11.82 -7.92
N ARG A 11 8.16 12.84 -7.14
CA ARG A 11 8.87 12.63 -5.86
C ARG A 11 7.92 12.20 -4.76
N VAL A 12 8.44 11.41 -3.81
CA VAL A 12 7.73 11.11 -2.56
C VAL A 12 7.61 12.41 -1.73
N HIS A 13 6.45 12.63 -1.14
CA HIS A 13 6.17 13.77 -0.27
C HIS A 13 5.16 13.41 0.83
N GLU A 14 5.06 14.25 1.86
CA GLU A 14 4.02 14.12 2.90
C GLU A 14 2.61 14.32 2.30
N PRO A 15 1.57 13.69 2.85
CA PRO A 15 0.20 13.86 2.36
C PRO A 15 -0.25 15.32 2.41
N LYS A 16 -0.81 15.76 1.29
CA LYS A 16 -1.51 17.04 1.15
C LYS A 16 -3.01 16.83 1.24
N GLU A 17 -3.77 17.91 1.39
CA GLU A 17 -5.24 17.86 1.53
C GLU A 17 -5.91 16.96 0.48
N GLU A 18 -5.53 17.08 -0.79
CA GLU A 18 -6.13 16.31 -1.87
C GLU A 18 -5.87 14.80 -1.71
N SER A 19 -4.63 14.41 -1.40
CA SER A 19 -4.32 13.00 -1.13
C SER A 19 -5.04 12.47 0.10
N ILE A 20 -5.24 13.30 1.14
CA ILE A 20 -6.00 12.91 2.33
C ILE A 20 -7.49 12.73 1.98
N ARG A 21 -8.05 13.58 1.10
CA ARG A 21 -9.42 13.43 0.59
C ARG A 21 -9.59 12.13 -0.20
N VAL A 22 -8.62 11.81 -1.06
CA VAL A 22 -8.59 10.54 -1.80
C VAL A 22 -8.53 9.36 -0.82
N PHE A 23 -7.62 9.41 0.16
CA PHE A 23 -7.49 8.36 1.18
C PHE A 23 -8.79 8.13 1.94
N ARG A 24 -9.47 9.19 2.41
CA ARG A 24 -10.76 9.07 3.12
C ARG A 24 -11.85 8.40 2.29
N GLN A 25 -11.84 8.59 0.97
CA GLN A 25 -12.82 7.98 0.07
C GLN A 25 -12.58 6.47 -0.10
N ILE A 26 -11.31 6.04 -0.10
CA ILE A 26 -10.93 4.64 -0.29
C ILE A 26 -10.66 3.89 1.01
N GLU A 27 -10.63 4.55 2.18
CA GLU A 27 -10.18 3.99 3.45
C GLU A 27 -10.89 2.67 3.80
N GLN A 28 -12.22 2.64 3.67
CA GLN A 28 -13.00 1.45 3.99
C GLN A 28 -12.75 0.30 2.99
N GLU A 29 -12.57 0.64 1.71
CA GLU A 29 -12.21 -0.34 0.68
C GLU A 29 -10.81 -0.91 0.91
N LEU A 30 -9.83 -0.05 1.23
CA LEU A 30 -8.46 -0.43 1.57
C LEU A 30 -8.42 -1.37 2.77
N LYS A 31 -9.17 -1.08 3.83
CA LYS A 31 -9.25 -1.94 5.02
C LYS A 31 -9.85 -3.30 4.69
N LYS A 32 -10.96 -3.31 3.93
CA LYS A 32 -11.61 -4.55 3.52
C LYS A 32 -10.70 -5.41 2.65
N GLU A 33 -10.04 -4.80 1.67
CA GLU A 33 -9.14 -5.49 0.75
C GLU A 33 -7.90 -6.03 1.48
N LEU A 34 -7.33 -5.26 2.42
CA LEU A 34 -6.21 -5.72 3.23
C LEU A 34 -6.54 -6.99 4.02
N LEU A 35 -7.73 -7.04 4.64
CA LEU A 35 -8.17 -8.23 5.36
C LEU A 35 -8.44 -9.39 4.41
N HIS A 36 -9.02 -9.11 3.24
CA HIS A 36 -9.24 -10.12 2.22
C HIS A 36 -7.91 -10.79 1.81
N ILE A 37 -6.91 -10.00 1.39
CA ILE A 37 -5.60 -10.54 0.99
C ILE A 37 -4.91 -11.26 2.16
N ARG A 38 -4.98 -10.73 3.39
CA ARG A 38 -4.43 -11.39 4.58
C ARG A 38 -5.02 -12.79 4.75
N HIS A 39 -6.34 -12.93 4.61
CA HIS A 39 -7.02 -14.20 4.80
C HIS A 39 -6.74 -15.18 3.65
N GLU A 40 -6.59 -14.71 2.42
CA GLU A 40 -6.20 -15.55 1.29
C GLU A 40 -4.77 -16.08 1.47
N TYR A 41 -3.81 -15.20 1.74
CA TYR A 41 -2.41 -15.60 1.95
C TYR A 41 -2.23 -16.51 3.16
N ARG A 42 -2.98 -16.31 4.24
CA ARG A 42 -2.92 -17.21 5.42
C ARG A 42 -3.20 -18.68 5.09
N LYS A 43 -3.88 -19.00 3.98
CA LYS A 43 -4.19 -20.39 3.59
C LYS A 43 -2.99 -21.12 2.96
N HIS A 44 -2.12 -20.39 2.26
CA HIS A 44 -1.13 -20.99 1.36
C HIS A 44 0.28 -20.39 1.48
N GLU A 45 0.40 -19.12 1.88
CA GLU A 45 1.64 -18.33 1.89
C GLU A 45 1.61 -17.32 3.06
N ALA A 46 1.56 -17.82 4.30
CA ALA A 46 1.42 -16.99 5.49
C ALA A 46 2.61 -16.04 5.71
N GLU A 47 3.74 -16.31 5.05
CA GLU A 47 4.98 -15.53 5.08
C GLU A 47 4.75 -14.05 4.75
N TYR A 48 3.87 -13.72 3.79
CA TYR A 48 3.55 -12.33 3.42
C TYR A 48 3.13 -11.45 4.61
N PHE A 49 2.35 -12.02 5.53
CA PHE A 49 1.79 -11.32 6.70
C PHE A 49 2.48 -11.69 8.02
N ARG A 50 3.62 -12.38 7.97
CA ARG A 50 4.34 -12.85 9.16
C ARG A 50 4.66 -11.72 10.15
N ALA A 51 4.98 -10.53 9.66
CA ALA A 51 5.28 -9.36 10.49
C ALA A 51 4.10 -8.92 11.39
N VAL A 52 2.86 -9.24 10.99
CA VAL A 52 1.61 -8.86 11.70
C VAL A 52 0.81 -10.08 12.15
N GLU A 53 1.41 -11.27 12.19
CA GLU A 53 0.71 -12.51 12.57
C GLU A 53 0.10 -12.43 13.99
N HIS A 54 0.77 -11.70 14.88
CA HIS A 54 0.38 -11.50 16.28
C HIS A 54 -0.75 -10.47 16.47
N LEU A 55 -1.15 -9.73 15.43
CA LEU A 55 -2.25 -8.78 15.49
C LEU A 55 -3.58 -9.44 15.12
N ASP A 56 -4.68 -9.03 15.73
CA ASP A 56 -6.00 -9.33 15.19
C ASP A 56 -6.33 -8.44 13.98
N ASP A 57 -7.46 -8.72 13.31
CA ASP A 57 -7.88 -7.95 12.13
C ASP A 57 -8.17 -6.49 12.47
N GLN A 58 -8.79 -6.23 13.63
CA GLN A 58 -9.16 -4.88 14.06
C GLN A 58 -7.91 -4.02 14.32
N GLN A 59 -6.87 -4.60 14.92
CA GLN A 59 -5.58 -3.95 15.14
C GLN A 59 -4.86 -3.65 13.82
N LEU A 60 -4.89 -4.57 12.86
CA LEU A 60 -4.26 -4.37 11.55
C LEU A 60 -4.90 -3.22 10.77
N VAL A 61 -6.23 -3.08 10.83
CA VAL A 61 -6.98 -2.03 10.10
C VAL A 61 -7.35 -0.81 10.96
N ALA A 62 -6.70 -0.63 12.11
CA ALA A 62 -6.98 0.50 13.01
C ALA A 62 -6.53 1.86 12.45
N PHE A 63 -5.75 1.88 11.37
CA PHE A 63 -5.22 3.10 10.76
C PHE A 63 -6.31 4.05 10.26
N GLY A 64 -6.01 5.35 10.23
CA GLY A 64 -6.85 6.39 9.68
C GLY A 64 -6.05 7.50 9.00
N PRO A 65 -6.66 8.67 8.72
CA PRO A 65 -5.99 9.76 8.01
C PRO A 65 -4.71 10.29 8.68
N GLY A 66 -4.57 10.14 10.00
CA GLY A 66 -3.37 10.53 10.74
C GLY A 66 -2.19 9.57 10.55
N ASP A 67 -2.45 8.35 10.08
CA ASP A 67 -1.45 7.31 9.83
C ASP A 67 -1.02 7.27 8.36
N PHE A 68 -1.66 8.06 7.51
CA PHE A 68 -1.22 8.25 6.14
C PHE A 68 0.02 9.13 6.17
N VAL A 69 1.19 8.60 5.81
CA VAL A 69 2.49 9.25 6.10
C VAL A 69 3.28 9.66 4.87
N ALA A 70 3.08 9.01 3.73
CA ALA A 70 3.79 9.37 2.51
C ALA A 70 2.94 9.11 1.26
N VAL A 71 3.18 9.94 0.25
CA VAL A 71 2.48 9.93 -1.02
C VAL A 71 3.48 10.03 -2.16
N ARG A 72 3.21 9.34 -3.25
CA ARG A 72 3.86 9.55 -4.54
C ARG A 72 2.79 9.58 -5.62
N VAL A 73 2.97 10.45 -6.62
CA VAL A 73 1.99 10.60 -7.71
C VAL A 73 2.67 10.29 -9.03
N ALA A 74 1.99 9.48 -9.84
CA ALA A 74 2.30 9.28 -11.25
C ALA A 74 1.16 9.86 -12.11
N VAL A 75 1.51 10.56 -13.17
CA VAL A 75 0.53 11.12 -14.11
C VAL A 75 0.45 10.24 -15.35
N SER A 76 -0.77 9.97 -15.81
CA SER A 76 -1.07 9.27 -17.05
C SER A 76 -1.98 10.12 -17.93
N ALA A 77 -2.22 9.69 -19.18
CA ALA A 77 -3.15 10.39 -20.09
C ALA A 77 -4.62 10.38 -19.62
N TYR A 78 -4.99 9.48 -18.70
CA TYR A 78 -6.39 9.24 -18.30
C TYR A 78 -6.70 9.62 -16.85
N GLY A 79 -5.72 10.13 -16.12
CA GLY A 79 -5.82 10.42 -14.69
C GLY A 79 -4.49 10.26 -13.98
N ILE A 80 -4.53 10.25 -12.64
CA ILE A 80 -3.35 10.09 -11.82
C ILE A 80 -3.38 8.75 -11.07
N HIS A 81 -2.19 8.20 -10.86
CA HIS A 81 -1.95 7.09 -9.94
C HIS A 81 -1.36 7.66 -8.66
N LEU A 82 -2.09 7.52 -7.56
CA LEU A 82 -1.63 7.87 -6.24
C LEU A 82 -1.11 6.62 -5.55
N PHE A 83 0.13 6.68 -5.10
CA PHE A 83 0.76 5.69 -4.24
C PHE A 83 0.75 6.23 -2.82
N GLY A 84 0.33 5.41 -1.88
CA GLY A 84 0.25 5.79 -0.48
C GLY A 84 0.95 4.81 0.44
N LYS A 85 1.60 5.36 1.47
CA LYS A 85 2.15 4.62 2.60
C LYS A 85 1.32 4.96 3.84
N VAL A 86 0.72 3.94 4.45
CA VAL A 86 -0.03 4.06 5.70
C VAL A 86 0.64 3.26 6.80
N HIS A 87 0.79 3.86 7.98
CA HIS A 87 1.32 3.22 9.18
C HIS A 87 0.22 2.39 9.87
N VAL A 88 0.58 1.23 10.42
CA VAL A 88 -0.30 0.41 11.25
C VAL A 88 -0.09 0.82 12.71
N PRO A 89 -1.06 1.49 13.38
CA PRO A 89 -0.85 2.10 14.70
C PRO A 89 -0.44 1.12 15.81
N ALA A 90 -0.79 -0.16 15.66
CA ALA A 90 -0.45 -1.20 16.63
C ALA A 90 1.02 -1.60 16.62
N LEU A 91 1.82 -1.11 15.67
CA LEU A 91 3.23 -1.46 15.50
C LEU A 91 4.15 -0.25 15.72
N PRO A 92 5.40 -0.48 16.16
CA PRO A 92 6.42 0.57 16.23
C PRO A 92 6.98 0.91 14.84
N ASP A 93 7.36 2.18 14.64
CA ASP A 93 7.92 2.66 13.37
C ASP A 93 9.34 2.13 13.07
N SER A 94 9.99 1.49 14.05
CA SER A 94 11.32 0.90 13.94
C SER A 94 11.37 -0.41 13.14
N GLY A 95 10.21 -0.99 12.80
CA GLY A 95 10.10 -2.27 12.10
C GLY A 95 9.18 -2.22 10.90
N PRO A 96 8.84 -3.38 10.33
CA PRO A 96 7.78 -3.49 9.35
C PRO A 96 6.46 -3.08 10.02
N ALA A 97 5.92 -1.93 9.61
CA ALA A 97 4.72 -1.32 10.20
C ALA A 97 3.89 -0.55 9.17
N TYR A 98 4.20 -0.69 7.88
CA TYR A 98 3.63 0.14 6.83
C TYR A 98 3.00 -0.70 5.72
N ILE A 99 1.88 -0.24 5.19
CA ILE A 99 1.24 -0.83 4.03
C ILE A 99 1.36 0.16 2.88
N HIS A 100 1.72 -0.33 1.69
CA HIS A 100 1.72 0.46 0.47
C HIS A 100 0.48 0.12 -0.36
N PHE A 101 -0.18 1.14 -0.90
CA PHE A 101 -1.35 0.97 -1.75
C PHE A 101 -1.30 1.89 -2.96
N ARG A 102 -1.98 1.50 -4.03
CA ARG A 102 -2.14 2.28 -5.26
C ARG A 102 -3.60 2.57 -5.50
N VAL A 103 -3.91 3.82 -5.81
CA VAL A 103 -5.25 4.32 -6.13
C VAL A 103 -5.19 4.96 -7.50
N PHE A 104 -6.19 4.68 -8.33
CA PHE A 104 -6.38 5.38 -9.59
C PHE A 104 -7.44 6.49 -9.41
N VAL A 105 -7.09 7.71 -9.78
CA VAL A 105 -7.98 8.87 -9.75
C VAL A 105 -8.24 9.32 -11.19
N PRO A 106 -9.35 8.88 -11.81
CA PRO A 106 -9.73 9.32 -13.15
C PRO A 106 -10.19 10.79 -13.14
N GLY A 107 -10.06 11.47 -14.28
CA GLY A 107 -10.60 12.81 -14.44
C GLY A 107 -12.13 12.83 -14.37
N GLY A 108 -12.70 13.24 -13.22
CA GLY A 108 -14.15 13.44 -13.05
C GLY A 108 -14.94 12.25 -12.50
N GLU A 109 -14.30 11.15 -12.11
CA GLU A 109 -14.95 10.08 -11.33
C GLU A 109 -14.32 9.92 -9.94
N PRO A 110 -14.98 9.21 -9.01
CA PRO A 110 -14.39 8.89 -7.71
C PRO A 110 -13.09 8.08 -7.83
N PRO A 111 -12.15 8.25 -6.88
CA PRO A 111 -10.96 7.43 -6.79
C PRO A 111 -11.31 5.97 -6.53
N LYS A 112 -10.53 5.05 -7.08
CA LYS A 112 -10.71 3.60 -6.92
C LYS A 112 -9.43 2.97 -6.38
N LEU A 113 -9.53 2.17 -5.34
CA LEU A 113 -8.41 1.34 -4.91
C LEU A 113 -8.00 0.45 -6.08
N HIS A 114 -6.72 0.48 -6.43
CA HIS A 114 -6.20 -0.31 -7.54
C HIS A 114 -5.50 -1.56 -7.06
N SER A 115 -4.61 -1.43 -6.07
CA SER A 115 -3.99 -2.59 -5.43
C SER A 115 -3.31 -2.25 -4.11
N ILE A 116 -2.97 -3.29 -3.34
CA ILE A 116 -2.14 -3.24 -2.15
C ILE A 116 -0.84 -3.97 -2.48
N HIS A 117 0.29 -3.34 -2.17
CA HIS A 117 1.58 -3.91 -2.51
C HIS A 117 1.86 -5.16 -1.68
N THR A 118 2.20 -6.24 -2.38
CA THR A 118 2.93 -7.37 -1.83
C THR A 118 4.21 -7.55 -2.63
N GLU A 119 5.24 -8.11 -2.01
CA GLU A 119 6.53 -8.31 -2.65
C GLU A 119 6.97 -9.77 -2.48
N GLU A 120 7.24 -10.42 -3.61
CA GLU A 120 8.01 -11.65 -3.69
C GLU A 120 9.37 -11.30 -4.30
N LYS A 121 10.44 -11.65 -3.58
CA LYS A 121 11.81 -11.38 -4.04
C LYS A 121 12.67 -12.62 -3.92
N GLU A 122 13.25 -13.02 -5.05
CA GLU A 122 14.25 -14.08 -5.14
C GLU A 122 15.60 -13.58 -4.61
N GLN A 123 16.19 -14.35 -3.71
CA GLN A 123 17.48 -14.10 -3.11
C GLN A 123 18.59 -14.74 -3.95
N PRO A 124 19.85 -14.27 -3.82
CA PRO A 124 20.97 -14.81 -4.60
C PRO A 124 21.24 -16.32 -4.43
N ASP A 125 20.76 -16.91 -3.34
CA ASP A 125 20.87 -18.34 -3.03
C ASP A 125 19.70 -19.17 -3.59
N GLY A 126 18.74 -18.52 -4.27
CA GLY A 126 17.53 -19.14 -4.81
C GLY A 126 16.37 -19.22 -3.83
N ASP A 127 16.53 -18.74 -2.59
CA ASP A 127 15.42 -18.64 -1.64
C ASP A 127 14.49 -17.47 -1.99
N ARG A 128 13.25 -17.49 -1.51
CA ARG A 128 12.27 -16.43 -1.78
C ARG A 128 11.81 -15.77 -0.49
N THR A 129 11.77 -14.45 -0.52
CA THR A 129 11.21 -13.64 0.56
C THR A 129 9.87 -13.06 0.14
N TYR A 130 8.93 -13.07 1.08
CA TYR A 130 7.56 -12.65 0.88
C TYR A 130 7.19 -11.63 1.95
N ARG A 131 6.67 -10.47 1.55
CA ARG A 131 6.22 -9.44 2.50
C ARG A 131 5.05 -8.62 1.95
N ALA A 132 4.10 -8.29 2.83
CA ALA A 132 3.05 -7.31 2.59
C ALA A 132 3.13 -6.11 3.55
N ILE A 133 4.03 -6.19 4.54
CA ILE A 133 4.28 -5.13 5.53
C ILE A 133 5.70 -4.62 5.33
N PHE A 134 5.80 -3.32 5.09
CA PHE A 134 7.01 -2.59 4.74
C PHE A 134 7.51 -1.77 5.92
N THR A 135 8.74 -1.32 5.82
CA THR A 135 9.42 -0.45 6.79
C THR A 135 9.25 1.02 6.42
N LYS A 136 9.63 1.89 7.34
CA LYS A 136 9.61 3.35 7.16
C LYS A 136 10.44 3.78 5.95
N ASP A 137 11.57 3.12 5.72
CA ASP A 137 12.57 3.47 4.72
C ASP A 137 12.29 2.87 3.33
N ASP A 138 11.38 1.89 3.22
CA ASP A 138 10.98 1.32 1.92
C ASP A 138 10.35 2.41 1.04
N VAL A 139 10.88 2.58 -0.17
CA VAL A 139 10.44 3.64 -1.08
C VAL A 139 9.06 3.29 -1.67
N LEU A 140 8.21 4.29 -1.88
CA LEU A 140 6.99 4.12 -2.67
C LEU A 140 7.38 4.02 -4.16
N GLU A 141 7.58 2.80 -4.63
CA GLU A 141 7.88 2.49 -6.03
C GLU A 141 6.61 2.08 -6.79
N TRP A 142 6.74 1.95 -8.11
CA TRP A 142 5.67 1.39 -8.92
C TRP A 142 5.55 -0.12 -8.66
N PHE A 143 4.35 -0.60 -8.36
CA PHE A 143 4.04 -2.02 -8.23
C PHE A 143 2.72 -2.34 -8.93
N ASP A 144 2.65 -3.53 -9.56
CA ASP A 144 1.47 -4.05 -10.27
C ASP A 144 0.85 -5.29 -9.61
N THR A 145 1.41 -5.73 -8.49
CA THR A 145 0.79 -6.71 -7.58
C THR A 145 -0.60 -6.27 -7.17
#